data_AF-R3K5S3-F1
#
_entry.id   AF-R3K5S3-F1
#
_cell.length_a   1.000
_cell.length_b   1.000
_cell.length_c   1.000
_cell.angle_alpha   90.00
_cell.angle_beta   90.00
_cell.angle_gamma   90.00
#
_symmetry.space_group_name_H-M   'P 1'
#
loop_
_entity.id
_entity.type
_entity.pdbx_description
1 polymer ?
#
loop_
_entity_poly.entity_id
_entity_poly.type
_entity_poly.pdbx_seq_one_letter_code
_entity_poly.pdbx_strand_id
1 'polypeptide(L)'
;MEKLWIGSRYFARYFLLVACKNGNEAKESNGKLKVVGTNSIISDITDNIAGDKIELHSTVPIGKDPHEYEPLPEDVQKTSKADLIFYNGINLENGGNAWFPKLVKNANKKENSDYFAVSEGTDIIYLMEIVIML
;
A
#
# COMPACT_ATOMS: atom_id res chain seq x y z
N MET A 1 21.90 -67.56 12.83
CA MET A 1 22.81 -67.52 11.66
C MET A 1 21.89 -67.64 10.44
N GLU A 2 21.59 -66.65 9.58
CA GLU A 2 22.36 -65.54 9.02
C GLU A 2 21.44 -64.50 8.29
N LYS A 3 20.48 -63.84 8.95
CA LYS A 3 19.57 -62.91 8.23
C LYS A 3 19.24 -61.59 8.94
N LEU A 4 19.95 -61.25 10.01
CA LEU A 4 19.63 -60.05 10.83
C LEU A 4 20.58 -58.85 10.64
N TRP A 5 21.54 -58.90 9.69
CA TRP A 5 22.58 -57.86 9.55
C TRP A 5 22.53 -57.04 8.25
N ILE A 6 21.40 -57.03 7.54
CA ILE A 6 21.26 -56.26 6.27
C ILE A 6 20.31 -55.05 6.40
N GLY A 7 19.49 -54.99 7.46
CA GLY A 7 18.53 -53.89 7.66
C GLY A 7 19.14 -52.58 8.20
N SER A 8 20.33 -52.63 8.82
CA SER A 8 20.90 -51.49 9.56
C SER A 8 21.61 -50.43 8.69
N ARG A 9 21.74 -50.63 7.38
CA ARG A 9 22.40 -49.66 6.48
C ARG A 9 21.43 -48.84 5.63
N TYR A 10 20.16 -49.24 5.56
CA TYR A 10 19.14 -48.53 4.78
C TYR A 10 18.45 -47.42 5.57
N PHE A 11 18.45 -47.49 6.91
CA PHE A 11 17.78 -46.51 7.75
C PHE A 11 18.48 -45.13 7.77
N ALA A 12 19.80 -45.11 7.58
CA ALA A 12 20.61 -43.88 7.63
C ALA A 12 20.55 -43.03 6.34
N ARG A 13 19.93 -43.53 5.26
CA ARG A 13 19.91 -42.84 3.96
C ARG A 13 18.58 -42.15 3.65
N TYR A 14 17.54 -42.41 4.44
CA TYR A 14 16.23 -41.76 4.31
C TYR A 14 16.09 -40.49 5.16
N PHE A 15 17.06 -40.21 6.03
CA PHE A 15 17.01 -39.09 6.98
C PHE A 15 17.62 -37.78 6.46
N LEU A 16 18.05 -37.72 5.20
CA LEU A 16 18.75 -36.57 4.60
C LEU A 16 17.86 -35.59 3.83
N LEU A 17 16.53 -35.75 3.85
CA LEU A 17 15.60 -34.83 3.18
C LEU A 17 14.98 -33.76 4.08
N VAL A 18 15.38 -33.67 5.36
CA VAL A 18 15.01 -32.55 6.22
C VAL A 18 16.04 -31.41 6.08
N ALA A 19 16.26 -30.97 4.85
CA ALA A 19 16.89 -29.68 4.57
C ALA A 19 15.78 -28.62 4.55
N CYS A 20 15.26 -28.28 5.74
CA CYS A 20 14.54 -27.03 5.93
C CYS A 20 15.52 -25.89 5.63
N LYS A 21 15.50 -25.39 4.41
CA LYS A 21 15.95 -24.03 4.10
C LYS A 21 14.75 -23.24 3.62
N ASN A 22 13.79 -23.04 4.53
CA ASN A 22 13.00 -21.81 4.51
C ASN A 22 13.94 -20.68 4.92
N GLY A 23 14.74 -20.22 3.95
CA GLY A 23 15.32 -18.90 3.99
C GLY A 23 14.18 -17.89 3.84
N ASN A 24 13.31 -17.81 4.84
CA ASN A 24 12.63 -16.57 5.13
C ASN A 24 13.74 -15.66 5.67
N GLU A 25 14.48 -15.04 4.75
CA GLU A 25 15.01 -13.71 5.01
C GLU A 25 13.78 -12.88 5.34
N ALA A 26 13.44 -12.82 6.64
CA ALA A 26 12.61 -11.78 7.16
C ALA A 26 13.38 -10.50 6.83
N LYS A 27 13.05 -9.88 5.69
CA LYS A 27 13.32 -8.47 5.47
C LYS A 27 12.84 -7.82 6.74
N GLU A 28 13.79 -7.33 7.53
CA GLU A 28 13.56 -6.60 8.74
C GLU A 28 12.66 -5.43 8.34
N SER A 29 11.35 -5.62 8.48
CA SER A 29 10.44 -4.49 8.36
C SER A 29 10.85 -3.62 9.52
N ASN A 30 11.34 -2.43 9.22
CA ASN A 30 11.74 -1.41 10.19
C ASN A 30 10.67 -1.16 11.28
N GLY A 31 9.46 -1.71 11.13
CA GLY A 31 8.33 -1.52 12.04
C GLY A 31 7.64 -0.19 11.77
N LYS A 32 8.13 0.57 10.78
CA LYS A 32 7.51 1.80 10.31
C LYS A 32 6.16 1.51 9.66
N LEU A 33 5.22 2.41 9.93
CA LEU A 33 3.92 2.42 9.29
C LEU A 33 4.11 2.70 7.79
N LYS A 34 3.47 1.91 6.93
CA LYS A 34 3.45 2.15 5.50
C LYS A 34 2.31 3.09 5.16
N VAL A 35 2.65 4.26 4.66
CA VAL A 35 1.68 5.32 4.35
C VAL A 35 1.73 5.61 2.85
N VAL A 36 0.56 5.78 2.25
CA VAL A 36 0.42 6.22 0.86
C VAL A 36 -0.26 7.58 0.84
N GLY A 37 0.34 8.56 0.17
CA GLY A 37 -0.32 9.81 -0.23
C GLY A 37 -0.68 9.75 -1.71
N THR A 38 -1.87 10.23 -2.10
CA THR A 38 -2.28 10.19 -3.51
C THR A 38 -1.46 11.12 -4.40
N ASN A 39 -0.97 12.24 -3.88
CA ASN A 39 -0.17 13.20 -4.64
C ASN A 39 0.95 13.82 -3.79
N SER A 40 1.86 14.51 -4.47
CA SER A 40 3.04 15.12 -3.85
C SER A 40 2.72 16.14 -2.74
N ILE A 41 1.60 16.86 -2.82
CA ILE A 41 1.24 17.86 -1.81
C ILE A 41 0.86 17.14 -0.50
N ILE A 42 0.02 16.12 -0.59
CA ILE A 42 -0.38 15.31 0.56
C ILE A 42 0.83 14.59 1.14
N SER A 43 1.69 14.03 0.28
CA SER A 43 2.93 13.38 0.72
C SER A 43 3.88 14.34 1.42
N ASP A 44 4.06 15.56 0.92
CA ASP A 44 4.91 16.57 1.57
C ASP A 44 4.39 16.96 2.95
N ILE A 45 3.08 17.22 3.06
CA ILE A 45 2.44 17.49 4.37
C ILE A 45 2.63 16.30 5.32
N THR A 46 2.43 15.08 4.82
CA THR A 46 2.58 13.85 5.62
C THR A 46 4.01 13.67 6.11
N ASP A 47 5.01 13.92 5.26
CA ASP A 47 6.43 13.81 5.61
C ASP A 47 6.83 14.87 6.64
N ASN A 48 6.34 16.11 6.52
CA ASN A 48 6.57 17.15 7.51
C ASN A 48 6.00 16.80 8.90
N ILE A 49 4.90 16.04 8.96
CA ILE A 49 4.28 15.62 10.24
C ILE A 49 4.97 14.38 10.83
N ALA A 50 5.20 13.36 10.00
CA ALA A 50 5.59 12.03 10.46
C ALA A 50 7.10 11.76 10.35
N GLY A 51 7.79 12.45 9.43
CA GLY A 51 9.21 12.34 9.17
C GLY A 51 9.70 10.89 9.09
N ASP A 52 10.75 10.60 9.86
CA ASP A 52 11.41 9.29 9.86
C ASP A 52 10.59 8.14 10.46
N LYS A 53 9.36 8.36 10.94
CA LYS A 53 8.55 7.32 11.61
C LYS A 53 7.75 6.45 10.65
N ILE A 54 7.68 6.82 9.37
CA ILE A 54 6.88 6.12 8.37
C ILE A 54 7.72 5.71 7.14
N GLU A 55 7.20 4.76 6.37
CA GLU A 55 7.61 4.52 4.99
C GLU A 55 6.53 5.14 4.10
N LEU A 56 6.85 6.28 3.48
CA LEU A 56 5.90 7.04 2.66
C LEU A 56 6.06 6.72 1.17
N HIS A 57 4.94 6.50 0.49
CA HIS A 57 4.83 6.39 -0.96
C HIS A 57 3.89 7.48 -1.51
N SER A 58 4.28 8.15 -2.61
CA SER A 58 3.42 9.09 -3.34
C SER A 58 2.96 8.42 -4.63
N THR A 59 1.65 8.28 -4.81
CA THR A 59 1.08 7.62 -6.01
C THR A 59 1.28 8.47 -7.26
N VAL A 60 0.75 9.70 -7.27
CA VAL A 60 0.89 10.61 -8.41
C VAL A 60 2.28 11.28 -8.33
N PRO A 61 3.14 11.14 -9.36
CA PRO A 61 4.45 11.78 -9.38
C PRO A 61 4.36 13.31 -9.44
N ILE A 62 5.41 13.98 -8.98
CA ILE A 62 5.52 15.44 -9.06
C ILE A 62 5.34 15.90 -10.52
N GLY A 63 4.49 16.92 -10.73
CA GLY A 63 4.21 17.49 -12.05
C GLY A 63 3.24 16.68 -12.90
N LYS A 64 2.60 15.63 -12.35
CA LYS A 64 1.50 14.91 -13.00
C LYS A 64 0.16 15.35 -12.44
N ASP A 65 -0.88 15.21 -13.27
CA ASP A 65 -2.25 15.56 -12.90
C ASP A 65 -2.85 14.49 -11.97
N PRO A 66 -3.30 14.85 -10.76
CA PRO A 66 -3.94 13.91 -9.84
C PRO A 66 -5.41 13.60 -10.20
N HIS A 67 -6.06 14.37 -11.08
CA HIS A 67 -7.44 14.08 -11.50
C HIS A 67 -7.50 12.87 -12.42
N GLU A 68 -6.61 12.83 -13.40
CA GLU A 68 -6.54 11.80 -14.44
C GLU A 68 -5.21 11.07 -14.38
N TYR A 69 -5.07 10.23 -13.35
CA TYR A 69 -3.91 9.35 -13.21
C TYR A 69 -4.28 7.89 -13.52
N GLU A 70 -3.31 7.13 -14.00
CA GLU A 70 -3.40 5.68 -14.17
C GLU A 70 -2.36 5.02 -13.25
N PRO A 71 -2.81 4.40 -12.13
CA PRO A 71 -1.90 3.76 -11.18
C PRO A 71 -1.02 2.71 -11.83
N LEU A 72 0.28 2.76 -11.52
CA LEU A 72 1.25 1.77 -11.94
C LEU A 72 1.14 0.49 -11.10
N PRO A 73 1.71 -0.64 -11.57
CA PRO A 73 1.75 -1.87 -10.78
C PRO A 73 2.39 -1.69 -9.38
N GLU A 74 3.36 -0.79 -9.26
CA GLU A 74 3.96 -0.45 -7.96
C GLU A 74 2.96 0.23 -7.03
N ASP A 75 2.15 1.16 -7.52
CA ASP A 75 1.12 1.85 -6.72
C ASP A 75 0.10 0.85 -6.18
N VAL A 76 -0.36 -0.06 -7.03
CA VAL A 76 -1.28 -1.14 -6.61
C VAL A 76 -0.66 -1.98 -5.49
N GLN A 77 0.62 -2.34 -5.62
CA GLN A 77 1.32 -3.12 -4.59
C GLN A 77 1.51 -2.32 -3.29
N LYS A 78 1.86 -1.03 -3.39
CA LYS A 78 2.08 -0.15 -2.24
C LYS A 78 0.78 0.11 -1.50
N THR A 79 -0.31 0.44 -2.21
CA THR A 79 -1.64 0.61 -1.62
C THR A 79 -2.17 -0.66 -0.96
N SER A 80 -1.96 -1.84 -1.59
CA SER A 80 -2.37 -3.11 -0.99
C SER A 80 -1.65 -3.42 0.33
N LYS A 81 -0.39 -2.99 0.46
CA LYS A 81 0.44 -3.19 1.66
C LYS A 81 0.39 -2.02 2.64
N ALA A 82 -0.28 -0.93 2.30
CA ALA A 82 -0.33 0.27 3.12
C ALA A 82 -1.10 0.00 4.41
N ASP A 83 -0.62 0.55 5.52
CA ASP A 83 -1.34 0.57 6.78
C ASP A 83 -2.29 1.78 6.83
N LEU A 84 -1.96 2.85 6.11
CA LEU A 84 -2.74 4.08 6.03
C LEU A 84 -2.63 4.74 4.65
N ILE A 85 -3.73 5.29 4.15
CA ILE A 85 -3.79 5.97 2.85
C ILE A 85 -4.47 7.33 3.01
N PHE A 86 -3.81 8.39 2.54
CA PHE A 86 -4.34 9.73 2.49
C PHE A 86 -4.64 10.12 1.05
N TYR A 87 -5.85 10.61 0.83
CA TYR A 87 -6.27 11.19 -0.45
C TYR A 87 -6.93 12.55 -0.21
N ASN A 88 -7.04 13.36 -1.26
CA ASN A 88 -7.59 14.69 -1.13
C ASN A 88 -9.09 14.62 -0.80
N GLY A 89 -9.84 13.85 -1.59
CA GLY A 89 -11.30 13.88 -1.54
C GLY A 89 -11.87 14.99 -2.42
N ILE A 90 -13.10 15.43 -2.11
CA ILE A 90 -13.80 16.54 -2.80
C ILE A 90 -13.70 16.49 -4.33
N ASN A 91 -13.89 15.30 -4.90
CA ASN A 91 -13.89 15.03 -6.34
C ASN A 91 -12.55 15.18 -7.08
N LEU A 92 -11.41 15.27 -6.37
CA LEU A 92 -10.09 15.32 -7.02
C LEU A 92 -9.75 13.98 -7.70
N GLU A 93 -9.57 12.92 -6.92
CA GLU A 93 -9.19 11.59 -7.44
C GLU A 93 -10.39 10.69 -7.83
N ASN A 94 -11.60 11.17 -7.52
CA ASN A 94 -12.86 10.49 -7.79
C ASN A 94 -13.52 10.97 -9.10
N GLY A 95 -13.00 12.03 -9.71
CA GLY A 95 -13.48 12.57 -10.98
C GLY A 95 -13.12 11.69 -12.18
N GLY A 96 -13.79 11.93 -13.32
CA GLY A 96 -13.46 11.33 -14.60
C GLY A 96 -13.41 9.78 -14.57
N ASN A 97 -12.21 9.23 -14.59
CA ASN A 97 -11.95 7.78 -14.61
C ASN A 97 -12.12 7.09 -13.23
N ALA A 98 -12.29 7.86 -12.15
CA ALA A 98 -12.40 7.38 -10.76
C ALA A 98 -11.29 6.37 -10.40
N TRP A 99 -10.04 6.73 -10.71
CA TRP A 99 -8.89 5.84 -10.54
C TRP A 99 -8.66 5.45 -9.08
N PHE A 100 -8.85 6.36 -8.12
CA PHE A 100 -8.59 6.09 -6.71
C PHE A 100 -9.62 5.11 -6.11
N PRO A 101 -10.95 5.28 -6.31
CA PRO A 101 -11.93 4.29 -5.90
C PRO A 101 -11.66 2.88 -6.46
N LYS A 102 -11.21 2.78 -7.71
CA LYS A 102 -10.81 1.49 -8.31
C LYS A 102 -9.58 0.91 -7.62
N LEU A 103 -8.58 1.73 -7.34
CA LEU A 103 -7.34 1.34 -6.67
C LEU A 103 -7.62 0.76 -5.27
N VAL A 104 -8.35 1.49 -4.42
CA VAL A 104 -8.63 1.04 -3.04
C VAL A 104 -9.55 -0.18 -3.01
N LYS A 105 -10.49 -0.30 -3.95
CA LYS A 105 -11.34 -1.49 -4.11
C LYS A 105 -10.51 -2.72 -4.46
N ASN A 106 -9.59 -2.60 -5.42
CA ASN A 106 -8.70 -3.69 -5.83
C ASN A 106 -7.71 -4.07 -4.72
N ALA A 107 -7.30 -3.09 -3.91
CA ALA A 107 -6.46 -3.29 -2.73
C ALA A 107 -7.22 -3.80 -1.49
N ASN A 108 -8.55 -3.98 -1.58
CA ASN A 108 -9.45 -4.37 -0.49
C ASN A 108 -9.33 -3.47 0.76
N LYS A 109 -9.25 -2.15 0.53
CA LYS A 109 -9.16 -1.13 1.57
C LYS A 109 -10.52 -0.51 1.87
N LYS A 110 -10.75 -0.17 3.14
CA LYS A 110 -12.02 0.35 3.64
C LYS A 110 -11.93 1.83 3.98
N GLU A 111 -12.96 2.58 3.61
CA GLU A 111 -13.10 3.99 3.95
C GLU A 111 -13.17 4.16 5.48
N ASN A 112 -12.58 5.23 6.01
CA ASN A 112 -12.56 5.57 7.44
C ASN A 112 -11.92 4.49 8.34
N SER A 113 -11.17 3.57 7.75
CA SER A 113 -10.41 2.55 8.45
C SER A 113 -9.01 2.42 7.88
N ASP A 114 -8.89 2.25 6.57
CA ASP A 114 -7.60 2.14 5.86
C ASP A 114 -7.25 3.44 5.11
N TYR A 115 -8.25 4.17 4.63
CA TYR A 115 -8.05 5.41 3.87
C TYR A 115 -8.96 6.55 4.33
N PHE A 116 -8.42 7.77 4.26
CA PHE A 116 -9.03 8.98 4.84
C PHE A 116 -8.85 10.19 3.92
N ALA A 117 -9.90 11.01 3.80
CA ALA A 117 -9.87 12.24 3.05
C ALA A 117 -9.23 13.34 3.90
N VAL A 118 -8.15 13.97 3.42
CA VAL A 118 -7.49 15.04 4.16
C VAL A 118 -8.29 16.36 4.13
N SER A 119 -9.26 16.47 3.22
CA SER A 119 -10.19 17.61 3.17
C SER A 119 -11.37 17.49 4.12
N GLU A 120 -11.45 16.44 4.95
CA GLU A 120 -12.53 16.33 5.93
C GLU A 120 -12.48 17.51 6.91
N GLY A 121 -13.62 18.19 7.10
CA GLY A 121 -13.72 19.38 7.95
C GLY A 121 -13.44 20.71 7.26
N THR A 122 -13.16 20.75 5.95
CA THR A 122 -13.08 22.01 5.19
C THR A 122 -14.47 22.51 4.78
N ASP A 123 -14.65 23.83 4.76
CA ASP A 123 -15.82 24.46 4.13
C ASP A 123 -15.74 24.33 2.61
N ILE A 124 -16.59 23.47 2.03
CA ILE A 124 -16.61 23.20 0.60
C ILE A 124 -17.40 24.31 -0.12
N ILE A 125 -16.77 24.91 -1.13
CA ILE A 125 -17.43 25.87 -2.04
C ILE A 125 -17.61 25.19 -3.39
N TYR A 126 -18.85 25.11 -3.87
CA TYR A 126 -19.13 24.49 -5.16
C TYR A 126 -18.99 25.49 -6.30
N LEU A 127 -18.38 25.08 -7.41
CA LEU A 127 -18.23 25.90 -8.62
C LEU A 127 -19.57 26.46 -9.14
N MET A 128 -20.69 25.78 -8.87
CA MET A 128 -22.03 26.26 -9.26
C MET A 128 -22.48 27.49 -8.46
N GLU A 129 -21.99 27.69 -7.23
CA GLU A 129 -22.31 28.84 -6.38
C GLU A 129 -21.55 30.11 -6.82
N ILE A 130 -20.35 29.94 -7.40
CA ILE A 130 -19.53 31.05 -7.89
C ILE A 130 -20.18 31.76 -9.10
N VAL A 131 -20.84 31.00 -9.99
CA VAL A 131 -21.50 31.55 -11.20
C VAL A 131 -22.77 32.36 -10.83
N ILE A 132 -23.33 32.15 -9.64
CA ILE A 132 -24.51 32.89 -9.15
C ILE A 132 -24.09 34.17 -8.40
N MET A 133 -22.82 34.27 -7.99
CA MET A 133 -22.26 35.43 -7.27
C MET A 133 -21.55 36.45 -8.18
N LEU A 134 -21.41 36.17 -9.48
CA LEU A 134 -20.85 37.07 -10.51
C LEU A 134 -21.96 37.53 -11.46
#